data_AF-A0A7C4BKL3-F1
#
_entry.id   AF-A0A7C4BKL3-F1
#
_cell.length_a   1.000
_cell.length_b   1.000
_cell.length_c   1.000
_cell.angle_alpha   90.00
_cell.angle_beta   90.00
_cell.angle_gamma   90.00
#
_symmetry.space_group_name_H-M   'P 1'
#
loop_
_entity.id
_entity.type
_entity.pdbx_description
1 polymer ?
#
loop_
_entity_poly.entity_id
_entity_poly.type
_entity_poly.pdbx_seq_one_letter_code
_entity_poly.pdbx_strand_id
1 'polypeptide(L)'
;MQTQEKFVSQAYLANLAETYIEKVELDAKYEPLILAFQSFPALKNQFENLLKEIFHPYRNTNLVLEELRLFLLNNIGYIYKGEFIVQFLHLIFDLLFEFYGEEKEINIKVSEITLSLLKKVLESGIELIKLR
;
A
#
# COMPACT_ATOMS: atom_id res chain seq x y z
N MET A 1 -17.91 16.80 37.24
CA MET A 1 -17.84 15.97 36.02
C MET A 1 -17.05 14.73 36.37
N GLN A 2 -17.68 13.56 36.43
CA GLN A 2 -16.98 12.28 36.64
C GLN A 2 -16.40 11.82 35.30
N THR A 3 -15.08 11.69 35.22
CA THR A 3 -14.37 11.07 34.10
C THR A 3 -14.66 9.57 34.12
N GLN A 4 -15.40 9.08 33.13
CA GLN A 4 -15.53 7.64 32.89
C GLN A 4 -14.15 7.10 32.49
N GLU A 5 -13.52 6.34 33.39
CA GLU A 5 -12.37 5.52 33.04
C GLU A 5 -12.82 4.47 32.01
N LYS A 6 -12.18 4.47 30.83
CA LYS A 6 -12.37 3.43 29.82
C LYS A 6 -11.89 2.11 30.44
N PHE A 7 -12.83 1.23 30.78
CA PHE A 7 -12.50 -0.13 31.20
C PHE A 7 -11.82 -0.86 30.02
N VAL A 8 -10.55 -1.23 30.20
CA VAL A 8 -9.79 -2.02 29.22
C VAL A 8 -9.73 -3.46 29.73
N SER A 9 -10.34 -4.39 29.00
CA SER A 9 -10.39 -5.80 29.38
C SER A 9 -9.01 -6.45 29.29
N GLN A 10 -8.71 -7.37 30.21
CA GLN A 10 -7.50 -8.20 30.15
C GLN A 10 -7.44 -9.04 28.86
N ALA A 11 -8.59 -9.48 28.34
CA ALA A 11 -8.65 -10.18 27.06
C ALA A 11 -8.24 -9.27 25.88
N TYR A 12 -8.58 -7.98 25.93
CA TYR A 12 -8.17 -7.01 24.91
C TYR A 12 -6.67 -6.73 24.97
N LEU A 13 -6.10 -6.61 26.17
CA LEU A 13 -4.66 -6.46 26.36
C LEU A 13 -3.89 -7.71 25.90
N ALA A 14 -4.41 -8.90 26.17
CA ALA A 14 -3.85 -10.15 25.69
C ALA A 14 -3.86 -10.24 24.16
N ASN A 15 -4.98 -9.88 23.51
CA ASN A 15 -5.05 -9.83 22.04
C ASN A 15 -4.03 -8.85 21.44
N LEU A 16 -3.89 -7.66 22.04
CA LEU A 16 -2.90 -6.67 21.59
C LEU A 16 -1.47 -7.21 21.72
N ALA A 17 -1.17 -7.92 22.81
CA ALA A 17 0.13 -8.53 23.04
C ALA A 17 0.41 -9.72 22.10
N GLU A 18 -0.60 -10.53 21.78
CA GLU A 18 -0.47 -11.65 20.83
C GLU A 18 -0.27 -11.19 19.39
N THR A 19 -0.91 -10.09 18.98
CA THR A 19 -0.70 -9.49 17.65
C THR A 19 0.46 -8.50 17.61
N TYR A 20 1.19 -8.32 18.72
CA TYR A 20 2.31 -7.38 18.79
C TYR A 20 3.51 -7.95 18.05
N ILE A 21 3.70 -7.49 16.81
CA ILE A 21 4.89 -7.77 16.02
C ILE A 21 5.80 -6.54 16.15
N GLU A 22 6.95 -6.70 16.81
CA GLU A 22 7.89 -5.60 17.10
C GLU A 22 8.37 -4.86 15.84
N LYS A 23 8.46 -5.55 14.71
CA LYS A 23 8.89 -4.96 13.44
C LYS A 23 8.47 -5.81 12.25
N VAL A 24 7.65 -5.26 11.35
CA VAL A 24 7.50 -5.81 9.99
C VAL A 24 8.69 -5.33 9.17
N GLU A 25 9.58 -6.25 8.81
CA GLU A 25 10.69 -5.94 7.90
C GLU A 25 10.20 -6.08 6.45
N LEU A 26 10.36 -5.01 5.67
CA LEU A 26 10.03 -5.01 4.25
C LEU A 26 11.11 -5.76 3.47
N ASP A 27 10.69 -6.66 2.59
CA ASP A 27 11.60 -7.32 1.65
C ASP A 27 12.29 -6.26 0.78
N ALA A 28 13.60 -6.40 0.61
CA ALA A 28 14.44 -5.51 -0.19
C ALA A 28 13.93 -5.35 -1.63
N LYS A 29 13.19 -6.34 -2.17
CA LYS A 29 12.57 -6.24 -3.50
C LYS A 29 11.57 -5.06 -3.62
N TYR A 30 11.02 -4.57 -2.51
CA TYR A 30 10.10 -3.43 -2.49
C TYR A 30 10.79 -2.08 -2.21
N GLU A 31 12.09 -2.05 -1.97
CA GLU A 31 12.82 -0.78 -1.79
C GLU A 31 12.63 0.21 -2.95
N PRO A 32 12.59 -0.22 -4.24
CA PRO A 32 12.32 0.70 -5.36
C PRO A 32 10.97 1.42 -5.27
N LEU A 33 9.96 0.79 -4.64
CA LEU A 33 8.66 1.43 -4.41
C LEU A 33 8.77 2.66 -3.51
N ILE A 34 9.61 2.56 -2.48
CA ILE A 34 9.86 3.64 -1.51
C ILE A 34 10.76 4.71 -2.16
N LEU A 35 11.81 4.29 -2.86
CA LEU A 35 12.76 5.20 -3.51
C LEU A 35 12.14 6.04 -4.63
N ALA A 36 11.06 5.58 -5.26
CA ALA A 36 10.31 6.39 -6.21
C ALA A 36 9.88 7.74 -5.62
N PHE A 37 9.62 7.80 -4.30
CA PHE A 37 9.24 9.01 -3.57
C PHE A 37 10.41 9.68 -2.85
N GLN A 38 11.67 9.36 -3.17
CA GLN A 38 12.85 9.90 -2.44
C GLN A 38 12.89 11.43 -2.35
N SER A 39 12.42 12.12 -3.40
CA SER A 39 12.35 13.59 -3.44
C SER A 39 11.22 14.17 -2.59
N PHE A 40 10.37 13.33 -2.00
CA PHE A 40 9.18 13.70 -1.22
C PHE A 40 9.18 12.97 0.13
N PRO A 41 9.96 13.41 1.13
CA PRO A 41 10.18 12.66 2.38
C PRO A 41 8.89 12.28 3.12
N ALA A 42 7.88 13.16 3.12
CA ALA A 42 6.58 12.86 3.74
C ALA A 42 5.84 11.73 3.02
N LEU A 43 5.80 11.75 1.68
CA LEU A 43 5.16 10.70 0.89
C LEU A 43 5.94 9.38 0.98
N LYS A 44 7.28 9.45 0.98
CA LYS A 44 8.16 8.31 1.19
C LYS A 44 7.82 7.60 2.51
N ASN A 45 7.78 8.34 3.62
CA ASN A 45 7.48 7.79 4.94
C ASN A 45 6.05 7.25 5.02
N GLN A 46 5.08 7.97 4.44
CA GLN A 46 3.70 7.50 4.38
C GLN A 46 3.60 6.18 3.62
N PHE A 47 4.29 6.06 2.49
CA PHE A 47 4.24 4.83 1.69
C PHE A 47 4.97 3.67 2.35
N GLU A 48 6.12 3.92 2.96
CA GLU A 48 6.86 2.91 3.72
C GLU A 48 5.99 2.34 4.86
N ASN A 49 5.27 3.18 5.60
CA ASN A 49 4.37 2.73 6.66
C ASN A 49 3.21 1.92 6.09
N LEU A 50 2.61 2.37 4.99
CA LEU A 50 1.54 1.62 4.33
C LEU A 50 2.01 0.24 3.83
N LEU A 51 3.22 0.15 3.28
CA LEU A 51 3.80 -1.14 2.91
C LEU A 51 3.97 -2.04 4.13
N LYS A 52 4.42 -1.53 5.28
CA LYS A 52 4.52 -2.31 6.52
C LYS A 52 3.16 -2.86 6.95
N GLU A 53 2.10 -2.06 6.87
CA GLU A 53 0.73 -2.52 7.14
C GLU A 53 0.26 -3.58 6.14
N ILE A 54 0.60 -3.43 4.85
CA ILE A 54 0.30 -4.40 3.80
C ILE A 54 0.98 -5.76 4.06
N PHE A 55 2.17 -5.79 4.62
CA PHE A 55 2.86 -7.05 4.95
C PHE A 55 2.58 -7.53 6.38
N HIS A 56 1.76 -6.83 7.15
CA HIS A 56 1.39 -7.28 8.48
C HIS A 56 0.56 -8.59 8.40
N PRO A 57 0.89 -9.63 9.19
CA PRO A 57 0.17 -10.91 9.17
C PRO A 57 -1.32 -10.79 9.51
N TYR A 58 -1.64 -9.82 10.37
CA TYR A 58 -3.01 -9.55 10.84
C TYR A 58 -3.63 -8.31 10.21
N ARG A 59 -3.17 -7.91 9.01
CA ARG A 59 -3.69 -6.73 8.32
C ARG A 59 -5.18 -6.85 8.06
N ASN A 60 -5.88 -5.71 8.11
CA ASN A 60 -7.20 -5.62 7.52
C ASN A 60 -7.07 -5.42 6.01
N THR A 61 -7.18 -6.50 5.23
CA THR A 61 -7.02 -6.51 3.76
C THR A 61 -7.86 -5.43 3.08
N ASN A 62 -9.10 -5.22 3.52
CA ASN A 62 -9.98 -4.21 2.94
C ASN A 62 -9.48 -2.78 3.20
N LEU A 63 -9.02 -2.51 4.42
CA LEU A 63 -8.50 -1.20 4.79
C LEU A 63 -7.22 -0.88 4.02
N VAL A 64 -6.24 -1.80 4.03
CA VAL A 64 -4.95 -1.55 3.37
C VAL A 64 -5.09 -1.38 1.86
N LEU A 65 -6.02 -2.10 1.21
CA LEU A 65 -6.29 -1.92 -0.22
C LEU A 65 -6.95 -0.56 -0.51
N GLU A 66 -7.85 -0.04 0.35
CA GLU A 66 -8.37 1.33 0.17
C GLU A 66 -7.27 2.37 0.36
N GLU A 67 -6.45 2.25 1.40
CA GLU A 67 -5.37 3.19 1.67
C GLU A 67 -4.33 3.18 0.54
N LEU A 68 -3.99 2.00 0.03
CA LEU A 68 -3.13 1.84 -1.15
C LEU A 68 -3.74 2.52 -2.37
N ARG A 69 -5.02 2.28 -2.64
CA ARG A 69 -5.73 2.94 -3.75
C ARG A 69 -5.65 4.45 -3.64
N LEU A 70 -6.02 5.01 -2.49
CA LEU A 70 -6.02 6.45 -2.26
C LEU A 70 -4.61 7.03 -2.40
N PHE A 71 -3.62 6.37 -1.80
CA PHE A 71 -2.23 6.80 -1.89
C PHE A 71 -1.75 6.83 -3.34
N LEU A 72 -1.93 5.75 -4.09
CA LEU A 72 -1.47 5.65 -5.47
C LEU A 72 -2.14 6.68 -6.38
N LEU A 73 -3.47 6.80 -6.31
CA LEU A 73 -4.22 7.71 -7.19
C LEU A 73 -3.91 9.20 -6.92
N ASN A 74 -3.63 9.54 -5.65
CA ASN A 74 -3.28 10.92 -5.28
C ASN A 74 -1.81 11.25 -5.62
N ASN A 75 -0.90 10.28 -5.54
CA ASN A 75 0.53 10.57 -5.50
C ASN A 75 1.34 10.09 -6.72
N ILE A 76 0.80 9.21 -7.57
CA ILE A 76 1.56 8.69 -8.72
C ILE A 76 2.02 9.80 -9.69
N GLY A 77 1.27 10.90 -9.75
CA GLY A 77 1.63 12.09 -10.53
C GLY A 77 2.89 12.83 -10.05
N TYR A 78 3.45 12.49 -8.89
CA TYR A 78 4.75 13.02 -8.46
C TYR A 78 5.94 12.25 -9.03
N ILE A 79 5.73 10.99 -9.43
CA ILE A 79 6.81 10.07 -9.81
C ILE A 79 6.76 9.64 -11.28
N TYR A 80 5.72 10.03 -12.03
CA TYR A 80 5.51 9.58 -13.41
C TYR A 80 6.62 9.97 -14.42
N LYS A 81 7.40 11.01 -14.13
CA LYS A 81 8.57 11.44 -14.94
C LYS A 81 9.90 10.88 -14.42
N GLY A 82 9.88 10.15 -13.32
CA GLY A 82 11.07 9.56 -12.73
C GLY A 82 11.54 8.33 -13.49
N GLU A 83 12.85 8.06 -13.46
CA GLU A 83 13.47 6.90 -14.10
C GLU A 83 12.95 5.56 -13.55
N PHE A 84 12.39 5.58 -12.34
CA PHE A 84 11.87 4.40 -11.65
C PHE A 84 10.41 4.07 -11.96
N ILE A 85 9.68 4.86 -12.77
CA ILE A 85 8.23 4.68 -12.93
C ILE A 85 7.85 3.30 -13.50
N VAL A 86 8.63 2.77 -14.43
CA VAL A 86 8.38 1.43 -15.01
C VAL A 86 8.55 0.35 -13.94
N GLN A 87 9.65 0.39 -13.20
CA GLN A 87 9.92 -0.56 -12.13
C GLN A 87 8.90 -0.44 -11.00
N PHE A 88 8.50 0.80 -10.67
CA PHE A 88 7.44 1.08 -9.70
C PHE A 88 6.13 0.42 -10.12
N LEU A 89 5.69 0.63 -11.37
CA LEU A 89 4.44 0.04 -11.87
C LEU A 89 4.49 -1.49 -11.86
N HIS A 90 5.60 -2.10 -12.26
CA HIS A 90 5.78 -3.55 -12.20
C HIS A 90 5.58 -4.06 -10.76
N LEU A 91 6.35 -3.53 -9.81
CA LEU A 91 6.28 -3.96 -8.42
C LEU A 91 4.92 -3.70 -7.77
N ILE A 92 4.23 -2.62 -8.13
CA ILE A 92 2.87 -2.35 -7.65
C ILE A 92 1.86 -3.33 -8.22
N PHE A 93 1.97 -3.69 -9.50
CA PHE A 93 1.06 -4.69 -10.06
C PHE A 93 1.33 -6.08 -9.49
N ASP A 94 2.59 -6.48 -9.31
CA ASP A 94 2.93 -7.72 -8.63
C ASP A 94 2.34 -7.76 -7.21
N LEU A 95 2.54 -6.67 -6.44
CA LEU A 95 1.96 -6.55 -5.11
C LEU A 95 0.44 -6.64 -5.11
N LEU A 96 -0.24 -5.94 -6.02
CA LEU A 96 -1.70 -6.01 -6.14
C LEU A 96 -2.15 -7.43 -6.49
N PHE A 97 -1.40 -8.13 -7.34
CA PHE A 97 -1.75 -9.49 -7.76
C PHE A 97 -1.55 -10.53 -6.66
N GLU A 98 -0.66 -10.30 -5.70
CA GLU A 98 -0.53 -11.13 -4.49
C GLU A 98 -1.82 -11.15 -3.64
N PHE A 99 -2.73 -10.18 -3.81
CA PHE A 99 -4.02 -10.16 -3.10
C PHE A 99 -5.12 -11.00 -3.77
N TYR A 100 -4.94 -11.49 -5.00
CA TYR A 100 -5.95 -12.38 -5.61
C TYR A 100 -6.02 -13.72 -4.87
N GLY A 101 -7.24 -14.22 -4.67
CA GLY A 101 -7.47 -15.50 -4.02
C GLY A 101 -8.91 -15.99 -4.17
N GLU A 102 -9.42 -16.68 -3.15
CA GLU A 102 -10.78 -17.22 -3.15
C GLU A 102 -11.85 -16.16 -2.89
N GLU A 103 -11.50 -15.07 -2.20
CA GLU A 103 -12.42 -14.01 -1.82
C GLU A 103 -12.78 -13.11 -3.01
N LYS A 104 -13.97 -13.31 -3.56
CA LYS A 104 -14.48 -12.56 -4.72
C LYS A 104 -14.46 -11.04 -4.52
N GLU A 105 -14.81 -10.56 -3.33
CA GLU A 105 -14.85 -9.12 -3.04
C GLU A 105 -13.45 -8.48 -3.11
N ILE A 106 -12.44 -9.16 -2.56
CA ILE A 106 -11.05 -8.73 -2.66
C ILE A 106 -10.58 -8.73 -4.11
N ASN A 107 -10.90 -9.77 -4.88
CA ASN A 107 -10.54 -9.85 -6.29
C ASN A 107 -11.14 -8.69 -7.11
N ILE A 108 -12.40 -8.32 -6.85
CA ILE A 108 -13.06 -7.18 -7.50
C ILE A 108 -12.32 -5.89 -7.16
N LYS A 109 -12.05 -5.68 -5.87
CA LYS A 109 -11.37 -4.48 -5.38
C LYS A 109 -9.97 -4.32 -5.96
N VAL A 110 -9.17 -5.39 -5.98
CA VAL A 110 -7.84 -5.41 -6.62
C VAL A 110 -7.95 -5.05 -8.11
N SER A 111 -8.96 -5.57 -8.80
CA SER A 111 -9.22 -5.26 -10.21
C SER A 111 -9.56 -3.78 -10.42
N GLU A 112 -10.42 -3.21 -9.56
CA GLU A 112 -10.79 -1.79 -9.59
C GLU A 112 -9.61 -0.87 -9.35
N ILE A 113 -8.73 -1.21 -8.39
CA ILE A 113 -7.50 -0.46 -8.10
C ILE A 113 -6.57 -0.50 -9.31
N THR A 114 -6.35 -1.70 -9.86
CA THR A 114 -5.49 -1.91 -11.03
C THR A 114 -5.98 -1.10 -12.23
N LEU A 115 -7.27 -1.16 -12.55
CA LEU A 115 -7.86 -0.40 -13.65
C LEU A 115 -7.81 1.11 -13.42
N SER A 116 -8.06 1.55 -12.18
CA SER A 116 -7.97 2.98 -11.83
C SER A 116 -6.55 3.52 -11.98
N LEU A 117 -5.55 2.73 -11.57
CA LEU A 117 -4.15 3.09 -11.69
C LEU A 117 -3.71 3.16 -13.16
N LEU A 118 -4.08 2.15 -13.96
CA LEU A 118 -3.80 2.12 -15.39
C LEU A 118 -4.42 3.33 -16.10
N LYS A 119 -5.68 3.64 -15.81
CA LYS A 119 -6.35 4.85 -16.33
C LYS A 119 -5.57 6.11 -15.98
N LYS A 120 -5.17 6.26 -14.71
CA LYS A 120 -4.41 7.44 -14.23
C LYS A 120 -3.06 7.57 -14.94
N VAL A 121 -2.36 6.46 -15.16
CA VAL A 121 -1.07 6.41 -15.88
C VAL A 121 -1.24 6.83 -17.33
N LEU A 122 -2.26 6.30 -18.01
CA LEU A 122 -2.57 6.65 -19.41
C LEU A 122 -2.93 8.14 -19.55
N GLU A 123 -3.74 8.67 -18.64
CA GLU A 123 -4.09 10.11 -18.60
C GLU A 123 -2.87 11.01 -18.31
N SER A 124 -1.83 10.47 -17.66
CA SER A 124 -0.59 11.21 -17.36
C SER A 124 0.35 11.32 -18.57
N GLY A 125 0.00 10.71 -19.72
CA GLY A 125 0.76 10.83 -20.96
C GLY A 125 2.09 10.08 -20.96
N ILE A 126 2.22 9.01 -20.17
CA ILE A 126 3.42 8.16 -20.21
C ILE A 126 3.51 7.52 -21.59
N GLU A 127 4.57 7.84 -22.34
CA GLU A 127 4.94 7.10 -23.54
C GLU A 127 5.40 5.69 -23.12
N LEU A 128 4.44 4.76 -23.00
CA LEU A 128 4.66 3.34 -22.69
C LEU A 128 5.54 2.62 -23.75
N ILE A 129 5.96 3.33 -24.79
CA ILE A 129 6.74 2.85 -25.94
C ILE A 129 8.18 2.44 -25.53
N LYS A 130 8.64 2.80 -24.34
CA LYS A 130 9.96 2.37 -23.81
C LYS A 130 9.95 1.00 -23.10
N LEU A 131 8.82 0.27 -23.10
CA LEU A 131 8.71 -1.07 -22.50
C LEU A 131 9.16 -2.22 -23.44
N ARG A 132 9.96 -1.93 -24.47
CA ARG A 132 10.52 -2.93 -25.39
C ARG A 132 11.90 -3.38 -24.98
#